data_AF-A0A453DL81-F1
#
_entry.id   AF-A0A453DL81-F1
#
_cell.length_a   1.000
_cell.length_b   1.000
_cell.length_c   1.000
_cell.angle_alpha   90.00
_cell.angle_beta   90.00
_cell.angle_gamma   90.00
#
_symmetry.space_group_name_H-M   'P 1'
#
loop_
_entity.id
_entity.type
_entity.pdbx_description
1 polymer ?
#
loop_
_entity_poly.entity_id
_entity_poly.type
_entity_poly.pdbx_seq_one_letter_code
_entity_poly.pdbx_strand_id
1 'polypeptide(L)'
;EICAVLEAHISPNSDQARIWQQLQHYAQFPDFNNYLVFLLARGQGKSFEVRQAAGLLLKNNLRAAFVSMPPSSQQYIKSELLPCIGANNRAIRSTVGTVISVLFQIVGVTGWIELFQALHQCLDSNDLDHMEGAMDAIYKICEDVPEELDVDVPGLSERPINVFMPRMLQFFQSPHASLRKLSLGCINQYIVVMPSGVVHGHGSVPAGLIRPCEGSFSGCPEAGLLGLGSAH
;
A
#
# COMPACT_ATOMS: atom_id res chain seq x y z
N GLU A 1 3.21 -21.12 -19.61
CA GLU A 1 4.29 -20.32 -20.24
C GLU A 1 4.66 -19.09 -19.41
N ILE A 2 3.75 -18.14 -19.13
CA ILE A 2 4.05 -16.92 -18.34
C ILE A 2 4.67 -17.23 -16.97
N CYS A 3 4.18 -18.23 -16.23
CA CYS A 3 4.80 -18.64 -14.96
C CYS A 3 6.27 -19.06 -15.11
N ALA A 4 6.62 -19.79 -16.19
CA ALA A 4 8.00 -20.19 -16.44
C ALA A 4 8.88 -18.99 -16.80
N VAL A 5 8.33 -17.99 -17.49
CA VAL A 5 9.03 -16.73 -17.78
C VAL A 5 9.24 -15.92 -16.50
N LEU A 6 8.26 -15.88 -15.59
CA LEU A 6 8.42 -15.24 -14.27
C LEU A 6 9.42 -15.99 -13.38
N GLU A 7 9.38 -17.32 -13.36
CA GLU A 7 10.35 -18.16 -12.65
C GLU A 7 11.78 -17.90 -13.19
N ALA A 8 11.93 -17.81 -14.52
CA ALA A 8 13.20 -17.46 -15.15
C ALA A 8 13.64 -16.02 -14.85
N HIS A 9 12.70 -15.07 -14.76
CA HIS A 9 12.97 -13.66 -14.43
C HIS A 9 13.59 -13.51 -13.04
N ILE A 10 13.15 -14.31 -12.07
CA ILE A 10 13.66 -14.29 -10.70
C ILE A 10 15.05 -14.96 -10.59
N SER A 11 15.41 -15.82 -11.55
CA SER A 11 16.68 -16.54 -11.54
C SER A 11 17.87 -15.66 -11.98
N PRO A 12 18.96 -15.60 -11.20
CA PRO A 12 20.11 -14.74 -11.49
C PRO A 12 20.95 -15.18 -12.70
N ASN A 13 20.83 -16.43 -13.12
CA ASN A 13 21.61 -17.00 -14.23
C ASN A 13 20.87 -16.98 -15.58
N SER A 14 19.73 -16.30 -15.64
CA SER A 14 18.90 -16.28 -16.85
C SER A 14 19.24 -15.09 -17.76
N ASP A 15 18.99 -15.25 -19.07
CA ASP A 15 19.06 -14.16 -20.04
C ASP A 15 17.93 -13.15 -19.80
N GLN A 16 18.20 -12.17 -18.94
CA GLN A 16 17.24 -11.16 -18.52
C GLN A 16 16.73 -10.31 -19.70
N ALA A 17 17.57 -10.07 -20.73
CA ALA A 17 17.16 -9.30 -21.90
C ALA A 17 16.09 -10.04 -22.71
N ARG A 18 16.30 -11.33 -22.97
CA ARG A 18 15.32 -12.18 -23.66
C ARG A 18 14.02 -12.33 -22.86
N ILE A 19 14.12 -12.52 -21.56
CA ILE A 19 12.94 -12.61 -20.66
C ILE A 19 12.14 -11.32 -20.71
N TRP A 20 12.80 -10.17 -20.64
CA TRP A 20 12.13 -8.88 -20.69
C TRP A 20 11.43 -8.65 -22.03
N GLN A 21 12.04 -9.05 -23.15
CA GLN A 21 11.38 -9.03 -24.46
C GLN A 21 10.12 -9.90 -24.52
N GLN A 22 10.16 -11.10 -23.91
CA GLN A 22 8.97 -11.96 -23.82
C GLN A 22 7.87 -11.32 -22.97
N LEU A 23 8.22 -10.70 -21.83
CA LEU A 23 7.26 -9.99 -20.99
C LEU A 23 6.64 -8.78 -21.72
N GLN A 24 7.44 -8.03 -22.49
CA GLN A 24 6.93 -6.94 -23.33
C GLN A 24 5.98 -7.44 -24.42
N HIS A 25 6.28 -8.58 -25.04
CA HIS A 25 5.35 -9.21 -25.98
C HIS A 25 4.03 -9.59 -25.29
N TYR A 26 4.08 -10.18 -24.10
CA TYR A 26 2.87 -10.52 -23.37
C TYR A 26 2.07 -9.29 -22.89
N ALA A 27 2.74 -8.17 -22.59
CA ALA A 27 2.08 -6.93 -22.20
C ALA A 27 1.16 -6.33 -23.27
N GLN A 28 1.27 -6.79 -24.52
CA GLN A 28 0.38 -6.39 -25.62
C GLN A 28 -1.00 -7.07 -25.54
N PHE A 29 -1.15 -8.15 -24.77
CA PHE A 29 -2.44 -8.84 -24.62
C PHE A 29 -3.32 -8.14 -23.56
N PRO A 30 -4.59 -7.83 -23.87
CA PRO A 30 -5.50 -7.13 -22.95
C PRO A 30 -5.67 -7.81 -21.58
N ASP A 31 -5.64 -9.15 -21.56
CA ASP A 31 -5.81 -9.94 -20.33
C ASP A 31 -4.53 -10.17 -19.54
N PHE A 32 -3.38 -9.68 -20.01
CA PHE A 32 -2.12 -9.93 -19.34
C PHE A 32 -2.10 -9.42 -17.91
N ASN A 33 -2.59 -8.19 -17.68
CA ASN A 33 -2.68 -7.62 -16.34
C ASN A 33 -3.71 -8.36 -15.45
N ASN A 34 -4.79 -8.88 -16.04
CA ASN A 34 -5.75 -9.74 -15.33
C ASN A 34 -5.09 -11.05 -14.88
N TYR A 35 -4.22 -11.61 -15.71
CA TYR A 35 -3.46 -12.81 -15.36
C TYR A 35 -2.43 -12.53 -14.26
N LEU A 36 -1.74 -11.39 -14.30
CA LEU A 36 -0.76 -11.01 -13.26
C LEU A 36 -1.43 -10.81 -11.90
N VAL A 37 -2.58 -10.12 -11.83
CA VAL A 37 -3.30 -9.96 -10.57
C VAL A 37 -3.86 -11.30 -10.07
N PHE A 38 -4.32 -12.17 -10.97
CA PHE A 38 -4.74 -13.52 -10.61
C PHE A 38 -3.59 -14.34 -10.00
N LEU A 39 -2.38 -14.28 -10.58
CA LEU A 39 -1.22 -14.95 -10.02
C LEU A 39 -0.87 -14.40 -8.63
N LEU A 40 -0.86 -13.08 -8.47
CA LEU A 40 -0.61 -12.44 -7.18
C LEU A 40 -1.64 -12.90 -6.14
N ALA A 41 -2.94 -12.85 -6.46
CA ALA A 41 -4.03 -13.10 -5.53
C ALA A 41 -4.29 -14.59 -5.27
N ARG A 42 -4.39 -15.38 -6.34
CA ARG A 42 -4.90 -16.75 -6.33
C ARG A 42 -3.94 -17.80 -6.90
N GLY A 43 -2.66 -17.46 -7.11
CA GLY A 43 -1.63 -18.38 -7.61
C GLY A 43 -1.28 -19.52 -6.63
N GLN A 44 -2.26 -20.31 -6.20
CA GLN A 44 -2.08 -21.47 -5.35
C GLN A 44 -1.17 -22.49 -6.05
N GLY A 45 -0.23 -23.07 -5.30
CA GLY A 45 0.79 -23.98 -5.84
C GLY A 45 1.97 -23.29 -6.52
N LYS A 46 1.99 -21.95 -6.62
CA LYS A 46 3.16 -21.18 -7.03
C LYS A 46 3.92 -20.62 -5.83
N SER A 47 5.23 -20.46 -5.99
CA SER A 47 6.07 -19.88 -4.95
C SER A 47 5.69 -18.42 -4.70
N PHE A 48 5.93 -17.92 -3.49
CA PHE A 48 5.59 -16.54 -3.15
C PHE A 48 6.44 -15.54 -3.94
N GLU A 49 7.64 -15.92 -4.39
CA GLU A 49 8.51 -15.13 -5.25
C GLU A 49 7.89 -14.92 -6.63
N VAL A 50 7.31 -15.96 -7.24
CA VAL A 50 6.62 -15.86 -8.53
C VAL A 50 5.39 -14.95 -8.41
N ARG A 51 4.64 -15.10 -7.34
CA ARG A 51 3.46 -14.25 -7.06
C ARG A 51 3.87 -12.79 -6.84
N GLN A 52 4.96 -12.54 -6.11
CA GLN A 52 5.50 -11.18 -5.95
C GLN A 52 6.01 -10.59 -7.27
N ALA A 53 6.75 -11.36 -8.07
CA ALA A 53 7.23 -10.90 -9.37
C ALA A 53 6.05 -10.53 -10.29
N ALA A 54 4.97 -11.31 -10.27
CA ALA A 54 3.75 -10.97 -10.99
C ALA A 54 3.14 -9.65 -10.50
N GLY A 55 3.06 -9.43 -9.18
CA GLY A 55 2.56 -8.17 -8.60
C GLY A 55 3.44 -6.96 -8.91
N LEU A 56 4.77 -7.10 -8.86
CA LEU A 56 5.70 -6.04 -9.21
C LEU A 56 5.65 -5.69 -10.70
N LEU A 57 5.51 -6.69 -11.58
CA LEU A 57 5.31 -6.47 -13.00
C LEU A 57 3.95 -5.78 -13.26
N LEU A 58 2.89 -6.23 -12.59
CA LEU A 58 1.56 -5.60 -12.66
C LEU A 58 1.66 -4.12 -12.29
N LYS A 59 2.29 -3.79 -11.15
CA LYS A 59 2.52 -2.41 -10.70
C LYS A 59 3.13 -1.54 -11.81
N ASN A 60 4.17 -2.04 -12.48
CA ASN A 60 4.86 -1.30 -13.53
C ASN A 60 3.95 -1.07 -14.75
N ASN A 61 3.14 -2.06 -15.12
CA ASN A 61 2.23 -1.97 -16.26
C ASN A 61 1.05 -1.02 -16.01
N LEU A 62 0.51 -1.01 -14.79
CA LEU A 62 -0.69 -0.23 -14.45
C LEU A 62 -0.52 1.26 -14.72
N ARG A 63 0.65 1.83 -14.44
CA ARG A 63 0.93 3.26 -14.67
C ARG A 63 0.68 3.70 -16.11
N ALA A 64 0.98 2.84 -17.08
CA ALA A 64 0.83 3.15 -18.50
C ALA A 64 -0.49 2.63 -19.10
N ALA A 65 -1.00 1.50 -18.59
CA ALA A 65 -2.10 0.79 -19.23
C ALA A 65 -3.46 0.97 -18.54
N PHE A 66 -3.52 1.29 -17.25
CA PHE A 66 -4.77 1.12 -16.48
C PHE A 66 -5.95 1.92 -17.06
N VAL A 67 -5.71 3.18 -17.44
CA VAL A 67 -6.76 4.06 -17.98
C VAL A 67 -7.30 3.57 -19.33
N SER A 68 -6.47 2.90 -20.15
CA SER A 68 -6.87 2.37 -21.46
C SER A 68 -7.45 0.95 -21.38
N MET A 69 -7.36 0.29 -20.23
CA MET A 69 -7.94 -1.05 -20.04
C MET A 69 -9.47 -1.00 -20.03
N PRO A 70 -10.14 -2.09 -20.47
CA PRO A 70 -11.59 -2.22 -20.35
C PRO A 70 -12.07 -2.04 -18.90
N PRO A 71 -13.23 -1.40 -18.64
CA PRO A 71 -13.75 -1.22 -17.28
C PRO A 71 -13.89 -2.51 -16.47
N SER A 72 -14.26 -3.62 -17.13
CA SER A 72 -14.33 -4.95 -16.51
C SER A 72 -12.98 -5.42 -15.98
N SER A 73 -11.90 -5.22 -16.72
CA SER A 73 -10.53 -5.55 -16.30
C SER A 73 -10.05 -4.64 -15.18
N GLN A 74 -10.38 -3.34 -15.25
CA GLN A 74 -10.08 -2.40 -14.17
C GLN A 74 -10.74 -2.81 -12.86
N GLN A 75 -12.04 -3.16 -12.90
CA GLN A 75 -12.79 -3.63 -11.75
C GLN A 75 -12.27 -4.98 -11.24
N TYR A 76 -11.93 -5.90 -12.13
CA TYR A 76 -11.37 -7.20 -11.76
C TYR A 76 -10.06 -7.06 -10.99
N ILE A 77 -9.14 -6.20 -11.45
CA ILE A 77 -7.87 -5.94 -10.74
C ILE A 77 -8.15 -5.39 -9.34
N LYS A 78 -9.05 -4.41 -9.22
CA LYS A 78 -9.43 -3.85 -7.93
C LYS A 78 -9.98 -4.93 -7.01
N SER A 79 -10.94 -5.74 -7.47
CA SER A 79 -11.58 -6.75 -6.62
C SER A 79 -10.65 -7.89 -6.20
N GLU A 80 -9.67 -8.26 -7.03
CA GLU A 80 -8.68 -9.28 -6.68
C GLU A 80 -7.65 -8.79 -5.64
N LEU A 81 -7.36 -7.48 -5.60
CA LEU A 81 -6.40 -6.92 -4.66
C LEU A 81 -6.95 -6.81 -3.23
N LEU A 82 -8.24 -6.47 -3.05
CA LEU A 82 -8.81 -6.17 -1.73
C LEU A 82 -8.67 -7.34 -0.73
N PRO A 83 -9.00 -8.60 -1.06
CA PRO A 83 -8.82 -9.72 -0.13
C PRO A 83 -7.35 -9.99 0.22
N CYS A 84 -6.42 -9.57 -0.66
CA CYS A 84 -5.00 -9.83 -0.49
C CYS A 84 -4.31 -8.86 0.49
N ILE A 85 -5.01 -7.81 0.94
CA ILE A 85 -4.54 -6.91 1.99
C ILE A 85 -4.22 -7.72 3.25
N GLY A 86 -5.09 -8.66 3.63
CA GLY A 86 -4.92 -9.54 4.78
C GLY A 86 -4.25 -10.89 4.49
N ALA A 87 -3.49 -11.02 3.40
CA ALA A 87 -2.86 -12.31 3.06
C ALA A 87 -1.88 -12.80 4.15
N ASN A 88 -1.88 -14.08 4.49
CA ASN A 88 -1.01 -14.64 5.55
C ASN A 88 0.50 -14.45 5.29
N ASN A 89 0.91 -14.26 4.03
CA ASN A 89 2.31 -14.04 3.67
C ASN A 89 2.63 -12.54 3.62
N ARG A 90 3.49 -12.09 4.53
CA ARG A 90 3.93 -10.68 4.63
C ARG A 90 4.47 -10.09 3.32
N ALA A 91 5.18 -10.88 2.52
CA ALA A 91 5.76 -10.41 1.27
C ALA A 91 4.68 -10.18 0.19
N ILE A 92 3.64 -11.01 0.18
CA ILE A 92 2.44 -10.80 -0.64
C ILE A 92 1.70 -9.54 -0.17
N ARG A 93 1.44 -9.38 1.14
CA ARG A 93 0.80 -8.16 1.67
C ARG A 93 1.55 -6.90 1.27
N SER A 94 2.87 -6.89 1.43
CA SER A 94 3.70 -5.74 1.04
C SER A 94 3.60 -5.44 -0.46
N THR A 95 3.67 -6.47 -1.31
CA THR A 95 3.54 -6.30 -2.77
C THR A 95 2.14 -5.76 -3.13
N VAL A 96 1.09 -6.30 -2.51
CA VAL A 96 -0.29 -5.84 -2.69
C VAL A 96 -0.43 -4.37 -2.28
N GLY A 97 0.10 -3.98 -1.11
CA GLY A 97 0.10 -2.59 -0.66
C GLY A 97 0.81 -1.65 -1.65
N THR A 98 1.90 -2.10 -2.28
CA THR A 98 2.58 -1.33 -3.33
C THR A 98 1.76 -1.22 -4.62
N VAL A 99 1.09 -2.29 -5.05
CA VAL A 99 0.19 -2.25 -6.22
C VAL A 99 -1.01 -1.34 -5.94
N ILE A 100 -1.59 -1.44 -4.74
CA ILE A 100 -2.69 -0.58 -4.28
C ILE A 100 -2.26 0.88 -4.31
N SER A 101 -1.11 1.24 -3.75
CA SER A 101 -0.64 2.63 -3.74
C SER A 101 -0.50 3.21 -5.16
N VAL A 102 0.09 2.44 -6.08
CA VAL A 102 0.22 2.87 -7.48
C VAL A 102 -1.13 3.00 -8.17
N LEU A 103 -2.05 2.06 -7.94
CA LEU A 103 -3.37 2.13 -8.53
C LEU A 103 -4.18 3.30 -7.95
N PHE A 104 -4.04 3.56 -6.66
CA PHE A 104 -4.66 4.68 -5.98
C PHE A 104 -4.16 6.04 -6.50
N GLN A 105 -2.85 6.18 -6.78
CA GLN A 105 -2.30 7.35 -7.48
C GLN A 105 -2.95 7.63 -8.84
N ILE A 106 -3.43 6.58 -9.54
CA ILE A 106 -4.03 6.72 -10.87
C ILE A 106 -5.52 7.10 -10.78
N VAL A 107 -6.26 6.48 -9.86
CA VAL A 107 -7.73 6.57 -9.80
C VAL A 107 -8.24 7.56 -8.74
N GLY A 108 -7.39 7.93 -7.78
CA GLY A 108 -7.75 8.73 -6.63
C GLY A 108 -8.79 8.07 -5.73
N VAL A 109 -9.21 8.82 -4.71
CA VAL A 109 -10.20 8.38 -3.73
C VAL A 109 -11.57 8.11 -4.35
N THR A 110 -11.98 8.96 -5.29
CA THR A 110 -13.28 8.85 -5.98
C THR A 110 -13.36 7.64 -6.89
N GLY A 111 -12.23 7.21 -7.44
CA GLY A 111 -12.15 6.06 -8.33
C GLY A 111 -12.12 4.71 -7.62
N TRP A 112 -11.94 4.66 -6.30
CA TRP A 112 -11.82 3.39 -5.58
C TRP A 112 -12.26 3.46 -4.10
N ILE A 113 -13.50 3.88 -3.87
CA ILE A 113 -14.08 4.02 -2.52
C ILE A 113 -14.09 2.68 -1.75
N GLU A 114 -14.26 1.56 -2.46
CA GLU A 114 -14.30 0.21 -1.88
C GLU A 114 -12.99 -0.16 -1.16
N LEU A 115 -11.86 0.45 -1.54
CA LEU A 115 -10.59 0.27 -0.86
C LEU A 115 -10.69 0.68 0.62
N PHE A 116 -11.32 1.81 0.92
CA PHE A 116 -11.44 2.32 2.29
C PHE A 116 -12.30 1.41 3.16
N GLN A 117 -13.36 0.86 2.59
CA GLN A 117 -14.19 -0.13 3.28
C GLN A 117 -13.38 -1.39 3.61
N ALA A 118 -12.59 -1.89 2.66
CA ALA A 118 -11.74 -3.06 2.88
C ALA A 118 -10.63 -2.80 3.92
N LEU A 119 -9.98 -1.64 3.86
CA LEU A 119 -8.95 -1.22 4.83
C LEU A 119 -9.55 -1.13 6.24
N HIS A 120 -10.70 -0.46 6.38
CA HIS A 120 -11.39 -0.34 7.66
C HIS A 120 -11.76 -1.72 8.24
N GLN A 121 -12.34 -2.60 7.43
CA GLN A 121 -12.66 -3.98 7.85
C GLN A 121 -11.42 -4.75 8.30
N CYS A 122 -10.29 -4.60 7.61
CA CYS A 122 -9.04 -5.25 8.00
C CYS A 122 -8.51 -4.73 9.35
N LEU A 123 -8.61 -3.42 9.59
CA LEU A 123 -8.19 -2.80 10.85
C LEU A 123 -9.04 -3.24 12.06
N ASP A 124 -10.30 -3.58 11.84
CA ASP A 124 -11.26 -4.01 12.86
C ASP A 124 -11.32 -5.53 13.06
N SER A 125 -10.69 -6.32 12.17
CA SER A 125 -10.74 -7.78 12.18
C SER A 125 -10.09 -8.45 13.39
N ASN A 126 -9.29 -7.71 14.18
CA ASN A 126 -8.42 -8.21 15.25
C ASN A 126 -7.41 -9.31 14.81
N ASP A 127 -7.28 -9.56 13.51
CA ASP A 127 -6.25 -10.42 12.93
C ASP A 127 -4.99 -9.58 12.64
N LEU A 128 -3.83 -10.05 13.08
CA LEU A 128 -2.59 -9.30 12.95
C LEU A 128 -2.18 -9.10 11.48
N ASP A 129 -2.35 -10.12 10.64
CA ASP A 129 -1.97 -10.05 9.24
C ASP A 129 -2.85 -9.04 8.48
N HIS A 130 -4.15 -9.03 8.80
CA HIS A 130 -5.10 -8.04 8.29
C HIS A 130 -4.75 -6.62 8.74
N MET A 131 -4.54 -6.42 10.05
CA MET A 131 -4.22 -5.10 10.59
C MET A 131 -2.89 -4.57 10.05
N GLU A 132 -1.85 -5.40 9.98
CA GLU A 132 -0.56 -5.02 9.41
C GLU A 132 -0.65 -4.70 7.92
N GLY A 133 -1.35 -5.52 7.15
CA GLY A 133 -1.52 -5.30 5.72
C GLY A 133 -2.27 -4.01 5.41
N ALA A 134 -3.33 -3.72 6.16
CA ALA A 134 -4.05 -2.46 6.02
C ALA A 134 -3.19 -1.26 6.42
N MET A 135 -2.47 -1.35 7.55
CA MET A 135 -1.58 -0.27 7.98
C MET A 135 -0.41 -0.03 7.01
N ASP A 136 0.16 -1.09 6.41
CA ASP A 136 1.22 -0.97 5.39
C ASP A 136 0.70 -0.33 4.10
N ALA A 137 -0.51 -0.69 3.65
CA ALA A 137 -1.14 -0.06 2.50
C ALA A 137 -1.47 1.42 2.77
N ILE A 138 -2.02 1.74 3.94
CA ILE A 138 -2.30 3.14 4.32
C ILE A 138 -1.00 3.94 4.42
N TYR A 139 0.05 3.39 5.04
CA TYR A 139 1.35 4.04 5.11
C TYR A 139 1.88 4.43 3.73
N LYS A 140 1.81 3.51 2.76
CA LYS A 140 2.24 3.77 1.38
C LYS A 140 1.39 4.84 0.69
N ILE A 141 0.07 4.84 0.92
CA ILE A 141 -0.82 5.88 0.39
C ILE A 141 -0.49 7.24 1.02
N CYS A 142 -0.26 7.30 2.34
CA CYS A 142 0.16 8.53 3.03
C CYS A 142 1.51 9.06 2.52
N GLU A 143 2.42 8.18 2.13
CA GLU A 143 3.73 8.55 1.57
C GLU A 143 3.62 9.05 0.13
N ASP A 144 2.79 8.39 -0.69
CA ASP A 144 2.73 8.65 -2.13
C ASP A 144 1.73 9.73 -2.55
N VAL A 145 0.52 9.77 -1.94
CA VAL A 145 -0.59 10.69 -2.27
C VAL A 145 -1.38 11.12 -1.01
N PRO A 146 -0.73 11.78 -0.04
CA PRO A 146 -1.36 12.22 1.21
C PRO A 146 -2.57 13.15 1.01
N GLU A 147 -2.60 13.94 -0.05
CA GLU A 147 -3.68 14.88 -0.37
C GLU A 147 -5.02 14.18 -0.59
N GLU A 148 -5.03 12.99 -1.17
CA GLU A 148 -6.24 12.20 -1.44
C GLU A 148 -6.91 11.66 -0.16
N LEU A 149 -6.21 11.73 0.99
CA LEU A 149 -6.76 11.33 2.28
C LEU A 149 -7.45 12.48 3.04
N ASP A 150 -7.21 13.73 2.66
CA ASP A 150 -7.78 14.93 3.31
C ASP A 150 -8.72 15.72 2.38
N VAL A 151 -9.46 15.00 1.54
CA VAL A 151 -10.51 15.57 0.69
C VAL A 151 -11.88 15.10 1.13
N ASP A 152 -12.87 15.95 0.92
CA ASP A 152 -14.28 15.62 1.11
C ASP A 152 -14.78 14.83 -0.10
N VAL A 153 -15.19 13.58 0.10
CA VAL A 153 -15.51 12.63 -0.98
C VAL A 153 -16.99 12.29 -0.97
N PRO A 154 -17.71 12.52 -2.07
CA PRO A 154 -19.09 12.06 -2.21
C PRO A 154 -19.19 10.54 -2.01
N GLY A 155 -19.98 10.10 -1.04
CA GLY A 155 -20.16 8.68 -0.71
C GLY A 155 -19.38 8.21 0.53
N LEU A 156 -18.47 9.03 1.06
CA LEU A 156 -17.90 8.84 2.40
C LEU A 156 -18.57 9.80 3.40
N SER A 157 -18.76 9.35 4.64
CA SER A 157 -19.36 10.15 5.70
C SER A 157 -18.43 11.23 6.23
N GLU A 158 -17.12 10.98 6.16
CA GLU A 158 -16.05 11.85 6.63
C GLU A 158 -14.84 11.71 5.70
N ARG A 159 -13.87 12.63 5.83
CA ARG A 159 -12.60 12.52 5.12
C ARG A 159 -11.92 11.19 5.45
N PRO A 160 -11.27 10.53 4.46
CA PRO A 160 -10.65 9.23 4.69
C PRO A 160 -9.69 9.19 5.88
N ILE A 161 -8.92 10.26 6.09
CA ILE A 161 -7.98 10.34 7.21
C ILE A 161 -8.69 10.31 8.57
N ASN A 162 -9.86 10.94 8.69
CA ASN A 162 -10.61 11.00 9.95
C ASN A 162 -11.14 9.62 10.36
N VAL A 163 -11.45 8.77 9.37
CA VAL A 163 -11.87 7.39 9.62
C VAL A 163 -10.73 6.55 10.22
N PHE A 164 -9.50 6.75 9.75
CA PHE A 164 -8.37 5.92 10.18
C PHE A 164 -7.60 6.47 11.39
N MET A 165 -7.61 7.78 11.61
CA MET A 165 -6.83 8.43 12.66
C MET A 165 -7.07 7.86 14.06
N PRO A 166 -8.32 7.60 14.52
CA PRO A 166 -8.56 7.02 15.84
C PRO A 166 -7.86 5.66 16.01
N ARG A 167 -7.90 4.83 14.97
CA ARG A 167 -7.31 3.49 14.99
C ARG A 167 -5.78 3.54 14.94
N MET A 168 -5.21 4.45 14.17
CA MET A 168 -3.77 4.71 14.19
C MET A 168 -3.31 5.09 15.60
N LEU A 169 -3.96 6.07 16.23
CA LEU A 169 -3.60 6.50 17.58
C LEU A 169 -3.72 5.36 18.61
N GLN A 170 -4.76 4.53 18.50
CA GLN A 170 -4.91 3.34 19.34
C GLN A 170 -3.75 2.35 19.18
N PHE A 171 -3.21 2.20 17.97
CA PHE A 171 -2.10 1.29 17.71
C PHE A 171 -0.77 1.70 18.36
N PHE A 172 -0.61 2.92 18.86
CA PHE A 172 0.57 3.27 19.67
C PHE A 172 0.67 2.43 20.95
N GLN A 173 -0.46 1.95 21.45
CA GLN A 173 -0.55 1.08 22.62
C GLN A 173 -0.70 -0.41 22.23
N SER A 174 -0.57 -0.74 20.94
CA SER A 174 -0.67 -2.11 20.47
C SER A 174 0.44 -2.97 21.09
N PRO A 175 0.17 -4.23 21.47
CA PRO A 175 1.22 -5.16 21.89
C PRO A 175 2.21 -5.46 20.75
N HIS A 176 1.80 -5.30 19.48
CA HIS A 176 2.61 -5.60 18.31
C HIS A 176 3.49 -4.40 17.90
N ALA A 177 4.81 -4.61 17.89
CA ALA A 177 5.77 -3.57 17.55
C ALA A 177 5.63 -3.06 16.10
N SER A 178 5.23 -3.93 15.18
CA SER A 178 4.98 -3.60 13.79
C SER A 178 3.86 -2.56 13.63
N LEU A 179 2.72 -2.77 14.30
CA LEU A 179 1.59 -1.84 14.29
C LEU A 179 1.95 -0.50 14.92
N ARG A 180 2.72 -0.51 16.02
CA ARG A 180 3.24 0.74 16.61
C ARG A 180 4.11 1.52 15.61
N LYS A 181 5.03 0.83 14.93
CA LYS A 181 5.93 1.44 13.94
C LYS A 181 5.15 2.01 12.74
N LEU A 182 4.25 1.22 12.14
CA LEU A 182 3.46 1.65 10.99
C LEU A 182 2.58 2.84 11.33
N SER A 183 1.91 2.79 12.49
CA SER A 183 1.08 3.90 12.95
C SER A 183 1.90 5.19 13.15
N LEU A 184 3.06 5.08 13.81
CA LEU A 184 3.94 6.24 14.01
C LEU A 184 4.41 6.80 12.67
N GLY A 185 4.74 5.92 11.72
CA GLY A 185 5.06 6.30 10.34
C GLY A 185 3.94 7.10 9.68
N CYS A 186 2.71 6.59 9.68
CA CYS A 186 1.56 7.27 9.07
C CYS A 186 1.31 8.65 9.67
N ILE A 187 1.31 8.74 11.01
CA ILE A 187 1.06 10.01 11.72
C ILE A 187 2.20 11.00 11.46
N ASN A 188 3.45 10.56 11.46
CA ASN A 188 4.58 11.44 11.17
C ASN A 188 4.51 11.99 9.73
N GLN A 189 4.19 11.15 8.75
CA GLN A 189 3.99 11.61 7.37
C GLN A 189 2.86 12.63 7.28
N TYR A 190 1.74 12.37 7.96
CA TYR A 190 0.61 13.29 7.94
C TYR A 190 0.91 14.63 8.63
N ILE A 191 1.65 14.65 9.74
CA ILE A 191 2.08 15.90 10.40
C ILE A 191 2.98 16.72 9.47
N VAL A 192 3.93 16.07 8.79
CA VAL A 192 4.88 16.75 7.89
C VAL A 192 4.17 17.33 6.67
N VAL A 193 3.26 16.57 6.07
CA VAL A 193 2.63 16.96 4.80
C VAL A 193 1.35 17.80 5.01
N MET A 194 0.59 17.57 6.09
CA MET A 194 -0.73 18.17 6.33
C MET A 194 -0.89 18.70 7.76
N PRO A 195 -0.12 19.73 8.16
CA PRO A 195 -0.17 20.30 9.51
C PRO A 195 -1.55 20.86 9.90
N SER A 196 -2.37 21.30 8.92
CA SER A 196 -3.69 21.90 9.14
C SER A 196 -4.77 20.89 9.56
N GLY A 197 -4.67 19.64 9.12
CA GLY A 197 -5.68 18.59 9.38
C GLY A 197 -5.58 18.00 10.78
N VAL A 198 -4.38 17.99 11.36
CA VAL A 198 -4.13 17.58 12.75
C VAL A 198 -4.76 18.56 13.76
N VAL A 199 -4.89 19.84 13.40
CA VAL A 199 -5.38 20.90 14.29
C VAL A 199 -6.90 20.97 14.36
N HIS A 200 -7.61 20.55 13.31
CA HIS A 200 -9.07 20.72 13.21
C HIS A 200 -9.90 19.51 13.64
N GLY A 201 -9.34 18.28 13.64
CA GLY A 201 -10.12 17.06 13.89
C GLY A 201 -10.17 16.59 15.34
N HIS A 202 -9.08 16.70 16.09
CA HIS A 202 -9.01 16.22 17.47
C HIS A 202 -8.12 17.13 18.30
N GLY A 203 -8.62 17.57 19.45
CA GLY A 203 -7.85 18.32 20.43
C GLY A 203 -6.54 17.59 20.73
N SER A 204 -5.42 18.26 20.45
CA SER A 204 -4.08 17.92 20.91
C SER A 204 -3.62 16.49 20.55
N VAL A 205 -2.96 16.30 19.41
CA VAL A 205 -1.91 15.28 19.36
C VAL A 205 -0.94 15.63 20.50
N PRO A 206 -0.75 14.77 21.52
CA PRO A 206 0.04 15.15 22.67
C PRO A 206 1.46 15.50 22.21
N ALA A 207 1.94 16.67 22.61
CA ALA A 207 3.25 17.20 22.23
C ALA A 207 4.44 16.24 22.52
N GLY A 208 4.22 15.19 23.32
CA GLY A 208 5.17 14.10 23.54
C GLY A 208 5.37 13.17 22.34
N LEU A 209 4.47 13.17 21.35
CA LEU A 209 4.63 12.41 20.09
C LEU A 209 5.47 13.15 19.05
N ILE A 210 5.66 14.46 19.24
CA ILE A 210 6.37 15.39 18.34
C ILE A 210 7.86 15.47 18.69
N ARG A 211 8.33 14.80 19.77
CA ARG A 211 9.77 14.79 20.06
C ARG A 211 10.50 13.92 19.03
N PRO A 212 11.58 14.43 18.41
CA PRO A 212 12.58 13.57 17.80
C PRO A 212 12.95 12.50 18.82
N CYS A 213 13.15 11.26 18.39
CA CYS A 213 13.63 10.19 19.25
C CYS A 213 15.07 10.47 19.74
N GLU A 214 15.25 11.47 20.61
CA GLU A 214 16.42 11.66 21.46
C GLU A 214 16.12 10.95 22.79
N GLY A 215 16.10 9.62 22.74
CA GLY A 215 15.78 8.82 23.90
C GLY A 215 15.90 7.34 23.59
N SER A 216 16.99 6.75 24.08
CA SER A 216 17.43 5.38 23.92
C SER A 216 16.31 4.33 24.08
N PHE A 217 15.63 4.00 22.99
CA PHE A 217 14.92 2.73 22.84
C PHE A 217 15.74 1.88 21.88
N SER A 218 16.48 0.93 22.46
CA SER A 218 17.22 -0.10 21.74
C SER A 218 16.25 -0.93 20.90
N GLY A 219 16.07 -0.59 19.62
CA GLY A 219 15.28 -1.41 18.70
C GLY A 219 14.64 -0.74 17.48
N CYS A 220 14.69 0.59 17.34
CA CYS A 220 14.22 1.25 16.10
C CYS A 220 15.37 1.38 15.09
N PRO A 221 15.27 0.82 13.86
CA PRO A 221 16.20 1.16 12.80
C PRO A 221 15.96 2.61 12.37
N GLU A 222 17.04 3.38 12.28
CA GLU A 222 17.10 4.76 11.80
C GLU A 222 16.32 4.90 10.48
N ALA A 223 15.15 5.56 10.54
CA ALA A 223 14.55 6.18 9.37
C ALA A 223 15.01 7.64 9.38
N GLY A 224 15.90 7.98 8.45
CA GLY A 224 16.52 9.28 8.34
C GLY A 224 15.50 10.41 8.22
N LEU A 225 15.67 11.43 9.05
CA LEU A 225 14.98 12.71 8.96
C LEU A 225 15.74 13.60 7.95
N LEU A 226 15.09 13.99 6.86
CA LEU A 226 15.50 15.15 6.07
C LEU A 226 15.16 16.40 6.88
N GLY A 227 16.21 17.15 7.23
CA GLY A 227 16.12 18.33 8.07
C GLY A 227 15.34 19.47 7.42
N LEU A 228 14.41 20.05 8.19
CA LEU A 228 14.00 21.43 8.00
C LEU A 228 14.97 22.30 8.80
N GLY A 229 15.93 22.87 8.07
CA GLY A 229 16.84 23.88 8.58
C GLY A 229 16.06 25.08 9.09
N SER A 230 16.34 25.42 10.34
CA SER A 230 15.98 26.63 11.05
C SER A 230 16.26 27.89 10.23
N ALA A 231 15.22 28.70 10.01
CA ALA A 231 15.37 30.12 9.70
C ALA A 231 15.03 30.91 10.97
N HIS A 232 16.06 31.57 11.52
CA HIS A 232 15.95 32.66 12.46
C HIS A 232 15.42 33.93 11.78
#